data_AF-A0A7Y5IS50-F1
#
_entry.id   AF-A0A7Y5IS50-F1
#
_cell.length_a   1.000
_cell.length_b   1.000
_cell.length_c   1.000
_cell.angle_alpha   90.00
_cell.angle_beta   90.00
_cell.angle_gamma   90.00
#
_symmetry.space_group_name_H-M   'P 1'
#
loop_
_entity.id
_entity.type
_entity.pdbx_description
1 polymer ?
#
loop_
_entity_poly.entity_id
_entity_poly.type
_entity_poly.pdbx_seq_one_letter_code
_entity_poly.pdbx_strand_id
1 'polypeptide(L)' 'MVKKKFLLRISPQLWDELVRWSDQEFRSVNAQIEYLLMESVRRRGRALAEAPEELNEEEDHA' A
#
# COMPACT_ATOMS: atom_id res chain seq x y z
N MET A 1 1.34 -13.89 -4.35
CA MET A 1 0.92 -12.51 -4.74
C MET A 1 2.08 -11.52 -4.79
N VAL A 2 2.50 -11.09 -5.98
CA VAL A 2 3.52 -10.04 -6.15
C VAL A 2 2.87 -8.68 -5.94
N LYS A 3 3.43 -7.86 -5.04
CA LYS A 3 2.94 -6.49 -4.80
C LYS A 3 3.56 -5.54 -5.83
N LYS A 4 2.72 -4.73 -6.48
CA LYS A 4 3.18 -3.68 -7.40
C LYS A 4 3.97 -2.62 -6.64
N LYS A 5 5.25 -2.45 -6.97
CA LYS A 5 6.07 -1.34 -6.48
C LYS A 5 5.75 -0.08 -7.27
N PHE A 6 5.61 1.05 -6.59
CA PHE A 6 5.40 2.34 -7.23
C PHE A 6 6.02 3.46 -6.38
N LEU A 7 6.44 4.54 -7.03
CA LEU A 7 6.93 5.73 -6.33
C LEU A 7 5.74 6.55 -5.82
N LEU A 8 5.66 6.74 -4.50
CA LEU A 8 4.65 7.58 -3.86
C LEU A 8 5.26 8.93 -3.50
N ARG A 9 4.65 10.02 -4.00
CA ARG A 9 4.93 11.37 -3.50
C ARG A 9 4.04 11.63 -2.29
N ILE A 10 4.64 11.94 -1.16
CA ILE A 10 3.97 12.15 0.12
C ILE A 10 4.61 13.34 0.83
N SER A 11 3.82 14.12 1.57
CA SER A 11 4.39 15.20 2.40
C SER A 11 5.17 14.60 3.57
N PRO A 12 6.29 15.23 4.00
CA PRO A 12 7.07 14.74 5.13
C PRO A 12 6.24 14.62 6.42
N GLN A 13 5.34 15.58 6.67
CA GLN A 13 4.50 15.56 7.87
C GLN A 13 3.55 14.35 7.89
N LEU A 14 2.97 14.00 6.74
CA LEU A 14 2.10 12.83 6.65
C LEU A 14 2.89 11.53 6.81
N TRP A 15 4.11 11.48 6.25
CA TRP A 15 4.99 10.34 6.45
C TRP A 15 5.29 10.09 7.93
N ASP A 16 5.63 11.14 8.68
CA ASP A 16 5.94 11.04 10.10
C ASP A 16 4.75 10.54 10.93
N GLU A 17 3.52 10.97 10.60
CA GLU A 17 2.31 10.44 11.25
C GLU A 17 2.06 8.98 10.91
N LEU A 18 2.28 8.58 9.65
CA LEU A 18 2.11 7.18 9.23
C LEU A 18 3.11 6.26 9.93
N VAL A 19 4.36 6.70 10.12
CA VAL A 19 5.37 5.96 10.90
C VAL A 19 4.93 5.78 12.34
N ARG A 20 4.53 6.88 13.01
CA ARG A 20 4.04 6.81 14.40
C ARG A 20 2.85 5.86 14.55
N TRP A 21 1.91 5.93 13.61
CA TRP A 21 0.74 5.05 13.64
C TRP A 21 1.12 3.59 13.38
N SER A 22 2.02 3.32 12.44
CA SER A 22 2.47 1.95 12.19
C SER A 22 3.17 1.34 13.40
N ASP A 23 3.94 2.14 14.14
CA ASP A 23 4.62 1.70 15.37
C ASP A 23 3.61 1.34 16.48
N GLN A 24 2.56 2.16 16.65
CA GLN A 24 1.50 1.90 17.64
C GLN A 24 0.74 0.60 17.38
N GLU A 25 0.66 0.18 16.11
CA GLU A 25 -0.06 -1.02 15.69
C GLU A 25 0.89 -2.20 15.40
N PHE A 26 2.17 -2.08 15.76
CA PHE A 26 3.22 -3.09 15.58
C PHE A 26 3.31 -3.63 14.15
N ARG A 27 3.19 -2.74 13.16
CA ARG A 27 3.25 -3.08 11.74
C ARG A 27 4.26 -2.22 11.00
N SER A 28 4.66 -2.66 9.81
CA SER A 28 5.51 -1.83 8.95
C SER A 28 4.72 -0.67 8.36
N VAL A 29 5.41 0.42 8.02
CA VAL A 29 4.82 1.59 7.35
C VAL A 29 4.12 1.18 6.05
N ASN A 30 4.73 0.28 5.27
CA ASN A 30 4.13 -0.23 4.03
C ASN A 30 2.82 -1.00 4.29
N ALA A 31 2.80 -1.85 5.31
CA ALA A 31 1.59 -2.56 5.71
C ALA A 31 0.49 -1.59 6.19
N GLN A 32 0.89 -0.51 6.88
CA GLN A 32 -0.05 0.52 7.30
C GLN A 32 -0.65 1.28 6.11
N ILE A 33 0.18 1.70 5.16
CA ILE A 33 -0.28 2.37 3.94
C ILE A 33 -1.26 1.47 3.17
N GLU A 34 -0.92 0.19 2.99
CA GLU A 34 -1.77 -0.78 2.32
C GLU A 34 -3.12 -0.93 3.02
N TYR A 35 -3.12 -1.10 4.35
CA TYR A 35 -4.35 -1.18 5.14
C TYR A 35 -5.25 0.05 4.94
N LEU A 36 -4.68 1.25 5.03
CA LEU A 36 -5.44 2.50 4.88
C LEU A 36 -6.02 2.66 3.48
N LEU A 37 -5.27 2.28 2.44
CA LEU A 37 -5.76 2.30 1.07
C LEU A 37 -6.88 1.28 0.85
N MET A 38 -6.72 0.06 1.35
CA MET A 38 -7.76 -0.97 1.26
C MET A 38 -9.04 -0.53 1.97
N GLU A 39 -8.92 -0.01 3.18
CA GLU A 39 -10.04 0.48 3.98
C GLU A 39 -10.74 1.66 3.28
N SER A 40 -9.98 2.59 2.71
CA SER A 40 -10.53 3.74 1.96
C SER A 40 -11.35 3.29 0.74
N VAL A 41 -10.87 2.27 0.01
CA VAL A 41 -11.59 1.71 -1.15
C VAL A 41 -12.87 0.97 -0.72
N ARG A 42 -12.79 0.17 0.35
CA ARG A 42 -13.94 -0.53 0.94
C ARG A 42 -15.02 0.44 1.39
N ARG A 43 -14.64 1.51 2.11
CA ARG A 43 -15.56 2.57 2.57
C ARG A 43 -16.27 3.26 1.42
N ARG A 44 -15.64 3.35 0.25
CA ARG A 44 -16.25 3.89 -0.98
C ARG A 44 -17.24 2.91 -1.64
N GLY A 45 -17.52 1.77 -1.03
CA GLY A 45 -18.43 0.75 -1.54
C GLY A 45 -17.85 -0.06 -2.70
N ARG A 46 -16.53 -0.02 -2.92
CA ARG A 46 -15.86 -0.82 -3.95
C ARG A 46 -15.30 -2.08 -3.30
N ALA A 47 -15.71 -3.24 -3.77
CA ALA A 47 -15.02 -4.48 -3.46
C ALA A 47 -13.65 -4.46 -4.16
N LEU A 48 -12.58 -4.60 -3.39
CA LEU A 48 -11.32 -5.07 -3.95
C LEU A 48 -11.55 -6.53 -4.32
N ALA A 49 -11.73 -6.81 -5.61
CA ALA A 49 -11.66 -8.18 -6.09
C ALA A 49 -10.31 -8.76 -5.65
N GLU A 50 -10.29 -10.00 -5.17
CA GLU A 50 -9.03 -10.72 -4.99
C GLU A 50 -8.34 -10.73 -6.35
N ALA A 51 -7.24 -9.97 -6.47
CA ALA A 51 -6.56 -9.84 -7.74
C ALA A 51 -6.05 -11.23 -8.15
N PRO A 52 -6.28 -11.68 -9.40
CA PRO A 52 -5.70 -12.92 -9.89
C PRO A 52 -4.19 -12.90 -9.67
N GLU A 53 -3.65 -14.01 -9.16
CA GLU A 53 -2.21 -14.22 -9.14
C GLU A 53 -1.74 -14.37 -10.59
N GLU A 54 -1.24 -13.28 -11.18
CA GLU A 54 -0.12 -13.23 -12.13
C GLU A 54 -0.09 -11.87 -12.86
N LEU A 55 1.14 -11.38 -13.09
CA LEU A 55 1.65 -10.63 -14.25
C LEU A 55 2.95 -9.95 -13.80
N ASN A 56 4.01 -10.75 -13.67
CA ASN A 56 5.39 -10.28 -13.78
C ASN A 56 5.75 -10.37 -15.27
N GLU A 57 5.55 -9.30 -16.00
CA GLU A 57 6.20 -9.09 -17.28
C GLU A 57 6.92 -7.74 -17.19
N GLU A 58 8.23 -7.78 -17.39
CA GLU A 58 9.15 -6.65 -17.60
C GLU A 58 9.72 -5.94 -16.34
N GLU A 59 10.55 -6.66 -15.57
CA GLU A 59 11.78 -6.09 -14.98
C GLU A 59 12.99 -6.70 -15.73
N ASP A 60 13.11 -6.44 -17.04
CA ASP A 60 14.36 -6.60 -17.79
C ASP A 60 14.49 -5.37 -18.70
N HIS A 61 15.64 -4.69 -18.65
CA HIS A 61 15.97 -3.39 -19.26
C HIS A 61 15.84 -2.12 -18.39
N ALA A 62 16.76 -1.97 -17.43
CA ALA A 62 17.61 -0.77 -17.30
C ALA A 62 18.86 -1.09 -16.47
#